data_AF-A0A1Y3S8A7-F1
#
_entry.id   AF-A0A1Y3S8A7-F1
#
_cell.length_a   1.000
_cell.length_b   1.000
_cell.length_c   1.000
_cell.angle_alpha   90.00
_cell.angle_beta   90.00
_cell.angle_gamma   90.00
#
_symmetry.space_group_name_H-M   'P 1'
#
loop_
_entity.id
_entity.type
_entity.pdbx_description
1 polymer ?
#
loop_
_entity_poly.entity_id
_entity_poly.type
_entity_poly.pdbx_seq_one_letter_code
_entity_poly.pdbx_strand_id
1 'polypeptide(L)'
;MVGEAVQPDSHGKDTIMTDNRSIKRGFAVFVAVAGLTGILTGCGGLSLSGHTYYSVSAIDGDESSISFDGDTWKMTEDDNWYSGTWEQAENGGITLNESHGEIITLTPIEGSDGYQYAGEEKLGTRFYPSKEEAQDATQEFTENLPNTVMDYLESADWKKEVSAGSSCQQPETISFKDGEASFAKGVYDQGSYVFHQGPNDGEWGVSDHSGEYKVTVDQFSTVETSDNPKFIGSLTIGDAETTYKLEVLSDGMRLTLDKDNTTDLIFTAG
;
A
#
# COMPACT_ATOMS: atom_id res chain seq x y z
N MET A 1 32.15 14.39 -57.62
CA MET A 1 33.42 14.54 -56.88
C MET A 1 33.14 15.37 -55.65
N VAL A 2 33.79 15.01 -54.54
CA VAL A 2 33.78 15.62 -53.19
C VAL A 2 32.47 15.35 -52.43
N GLY A 3 32.43 14.70 -51.25
CA GLY A 3 33.47 14.25 -50.33
C GLY A 3 33.19 14.77 -48.91
N GLU A 4 32.80 13.87 -47.99
CA GLU A 4 32.80 13.97 -46.51
C GLU A 4 31.85 15.03 -45.87
N ALA A 5 31.23 14.81 -44.70
CA ALA A 5 31.71 14.09 -43.53
C ALA A 5 30.63 13.30 -42.78
N VAL A 6 31.07 12.14 -42.28
CA VAL A 6 30.44 11.34 -41.22
C VAL A 6 31.17 11.68 -39.91
N GLN A 7 30.44 11.90 -38.82
CA GLN A 7 30.82 11.50 -37.46
C GLN A 7 29.56 11.38 -36.57
N PRO A 8 29.61 10.57 -35.49
CA PRO A 8 28.55 9.64 -35.11
C PRO A 8 28.01 9.86 -33.67
N ASP A 9 27.31 8.83 -33.18
CA ASP A 9 26.93 8.52 -31.79
C ASP A 9 25.57 9.05 -31.29
N SER A 10 24.79 8.30 -30.49
CA SER A 10 24.95 6.92 -29.99
C SER A 10 23.62 6.44 -29.37
N HIS A 11 23.44 5.11 -29.35
CA HIS A 11 22.59 4.37 -28.41
C HIS A 11 21.08 4.70 -28.36
N GLY A 12 20.35 4.24 -29.37
CA GLY A 12 19.00 3.75 -29.16
C GLY A 12 19.07 2.46 -28.36
N LYS A 13 18.79 2.53 -27.05
CA LYS A 13 18.54 1.35 -26.22
C LYS A 13 17.10 0.93 -26.42
N ASP A 14 16.99 -0.26 -26.99
CA ASP A 14 15.92 -1.24 -26.96
C ASP A 14 14.69 -0.87 -26.12
N THR A 15 13.59 -0.68 -26.85
CA THR A 15 12.22 -0.80 -26.36
C THR A 15 12.05 -2.19 -25.75
N ILE A 16 12.02 -2.29 -24.43
CA ILE A 16 11.49 -3.48 -23.76
C ILE A 16 9.97 -3.39 -23.90
N MET A 17 9.50 -4.12 -24.91
CA MET A 17 8.12 -4.47 -25.14
C MET A 17 7.72 -5.45 -24.02
N THR A 18 7.06 -4.96 -22.96
CA THR A 18 6.49 -5.84 -21.94
C THR A 18 5.14 -6.35 -22.45
N ASP A 19 5.11 -7.66 -22.63
CA ASP A 19 4.05 -8.48 -23.18
C ASP A 19 2.72 -8.32 -22.39
N ASN A 20 1.63 -8.08 -23.11
CA ASN A 20 0.27 -8.01 -22.58
C ASN A 20 -0.18 -9.42 -22.18
N ARG A 21 -0.09 -9.76 -20.90
CA ARG A 21 -0.90 -10.84 -20.31
C ARG A 21 -1.92 -10.28 -19.33
N SER A 22 -3.17 -10.37 -19.74
CA SER A 22 -4.35 -10.32 -18.89
C SER A 22 -4.22 -11.35 -17.76
N ILE A 23 -3.90 -10.88 -16.55
CA ILE A 23 -3.89 -11.71 -15.35
C ILE A 23 -5.35 -11.88 -14.94
N LYS A 24 -5.91 -13.03 -15.29
CA LYS A 24 -7.22 -13.48 -14.79
C LYS A 24 -7.17 -13.56 -13.26
N ARG A 25 -8.12 -12.90 -12.60
CA ARG A 25 -8.45 -13.10 -11.18
C ARG A 25 -8.49 -14.59 -10.86
N GLY A 26 -7.57 -15.02 -10.02
CA GLY A 26 -7.45 -16.38 -9.54
C GLY A 26 -6.56 -16.35 -8.32
N PHE A 27 -7.17 -16.32 -7.13
CA PHE A 27 -6.48 -16.60 -5.88
C PHE A 27 -5.83 -17.98 -6.01
N ALA A 28 -4.55 -17.96 -6.27
CA ALA A 28 -3.71 -19.13 -6.36
C ALA A 28 -3.08 -19.30 -4.97
N VAL A 29 -3.82 -19.99 -4.09
CA VAL A 29 -3.21 -20.61 -2.90
C VAL A 29 -2.30 -21.71 -3.43
N PHE A 30 -1.02 -21.40 -3.63
CA PHE A 30 -0.01 -22.39 -3.97
C PHE A 30 0.81 -22.75 -2.75
N VAL A 31 0.46 -23.93 -2.25
CA VAL A 31 1.24 -24.79 -1.37
C VAL A 31 2.67 -24.93 -1.89
N ALA A 32 3.62 -24.28 -1.23
CA ALA A 32 5.03 -24.66 -1.29
C ALA A 32 5.29 -25.78 -0.27
N VAL A 33 5.09 -27.03 -0.69
CA VAL A 33 5.60 -28.21 0.02
C VAL A 33 6.91 -28.62 -0.63
N ALA A 34 8.03 -28.28 0.03
CA ALA A 34 9.28 -29.03 0.16
C ALA A 34 10.37 -28.06 0.68
N GLY A 35 11.02 -28.23 1.82
CA GLY A 35 10.93 -29.23 2.86
C GLY A 35 12.08 -28.95 3.83
N LEU A 36 11.74 -28.60 5.07
CA LEU A 36 12.58 -28.89 6.23
C LEU A 36 11.66 -29.51 7.28
N THR A 37 11.91 -30.79 7.54
CA THR A 37 11.41 -31.51 8.70
C THR A 37 11.79 -30.74 9.96
N GLY A 38 10.80 -30.26 10.72
CA GLY A 38 11.02 -29.43 11.90
C GLY A 38 9.88 -29.50 12.92
N ILE A 39 9.57 -30.71 13.39
CA ILE A 39 8.99 -31.03 14.72
C ILE A 39 7.53 -30.61 14.98
N LEU A 40 6.61 -31.55 14.73
CA LEU A 40 5.41 -31.69 15.56
C LEU A 40 5.75 -32.55 16.79
N THR A 41 5.34 -32.09 17.97
CA THR A 41 5.32 -32.71 19.32
C THR A 41 6.52 -32.46 20.26
N GLY A 42 6.26 -31.76 21.38
CA GLY A 42 7.08 -31.82 22.59
C GLY A 42 7.05 -30.55 23.45
N CYS A 43 6.61 -30.64 24.71
CA CYS A 43 6.75 -29.58 25.71
C CYS A 43 8.18 -29.01 25.75
N GLY A 44 8.31 -27.72 25.48
CA GLY A 44 9.56 -26.98 25.44
C GLY A 44 9.51 -26.01 24.27
N GLY A 45 8.89 -24.85 24.48
CA GLY A 45 8.83 -23.80 23.47
C GLY A 45 10.24 -23.53 22.92
N LEU A 46 10.34 -23.34 21.60
CA LEU A 46 11.57 -22.86 20.98
C LEU A 46 12.05 -21.65 21.78
N SER A 47 13.19 -21.79 22.45
CA SER A 47 13.73 -20.69 23.23
C SER A 47 14.15 -19.62 22.23
N LEU A 48 13.36 -18.53 22.15
CA LEU A 48 13.69 -17.36 21.34
C LEU A 48 15.01 -16.71 21.79
N SER A 49 15.44 -17.00 23.02
CA SER A 49 16.72 -16.56 23.58
C SER A 49 17.89 -16.96 22.67
N GLY A 50 18.71 -15.98 22.29
CA GLY A 50 19.84 -16.15 21.37
C GLY A 50 19.47 -15.97 19.90
N HIS A 51 18.20 -15.74 19.57
CA HIS A 51 17.75 -15.48 18.20
C HIS A 51 17.62 -13.98 17.92
N THR A 52 17.81 -13.63 16.65
CA THR A 52 17.55 -12.28 16.12
C THR A 52 16.64 -12.42 14.92
N TYR A 53 15.65 -11.54 14.86
CA TYR A 53 14.72 -11.42 13.75
C TYR A 53 14.92 -10.08 13.05
N TYR A 54 14.75 -10.07 11.73
CA TYR A 54 15.03 -8.94 10.87
C TYR A 54 13.76 -8.47 10.18
N SER A 55 13.62 -7.16 10.01
CA SER A 55 12.55 -6.53 9.26
C SER A 55 13.15 -5.53 8.28
N VAL A 56 12.50 -5.37 7.14
CA VAL A 56 12.82 -4.32 6.15
C VAL A 56 11.57 -3.51 5.95
N SER A 57 11.65 -2.20 6.22
CA SER A 57 10.53 -1.29 6.05
C SER A 57 10.10 -1.24 4.57
N ALA A 58 8.80 -1.40 4.32
CA ALA A 58 8.24 -1.27 2.98
C ALA A 58 8.17 0.18 2.48
N ILE A 59 8.43 1.18 3.35
CA ILE A 59 8.30 2.61 3.05
C ILE A 59 9.62 3.19 2.53
N ASP A 60 10.71 2.97 3.27
CA ASP A 60 12.04 3.56 3.03
C ASP A 60 13.12 2.49 2.78
N GLY A 61 12.82 1.22 3.02
CA GLY A 61 13.79 0.13 2.89
C GLY A 61 14.73 0.00 4.08
N ASP A 62 14.49 0.71 5.17
CA ASP A 62 15.35 0.67 6.35
C ASP A 62 15.29 -0.70 7.02
N GLU A 63 16.47 -1.22 7.38
CA GLU A 63 16.62 -2.50 8.05
C GLU A 63 16.53 -2.33 9.57
N SER A 64 15.63 -3.06 10.20
CA SER A 64 15.53 -3.16 11.65
C SER A 64 15.68 -4.61 12.12
N SER A 65 15.95 -4.79 13.41
CA SER A 65 16.06 -6.14 13.98
C SER A 65 15.66 -6.19 15.44
N ILE A 66 15.12 -7.32 15.88
CA ILE A 66 14.79 -7.62 17.27
C ILE A 66 15.66 -8.81 17.70
N SER A 67 16.51 -8.61 18.71
CA SER A 67 17.31 -9.67 19.32
C SER A 67 16.79 -10.01 20.71
N PHE A 68 16.73 -11.31 21.02
CA PHE A 68 16.32 -11.83 22.31
C PHE A 68 17.52 -12.43 23.06
N ASP A 69 17.71 -12.08 24.33
CA ASP A 69 18.77 -12.60 25.20
C ASP A 69 18.25 -12.81 26.63
N GLY A 70 18.27 -14.05 27.10
CA GLY A 70 17.50 -14.47 28.28
C GLY A 70 16.03 -14.01 28.18
N ASP A 71 15.57 -13.33 29.22
CA ASP A 71 14.22 -12.74 29.32
C ASP A 71 14.17 -11.29 28.81
N THR A 72 15.24 -10.82 28.16
CA THR A 72 15.36 -9.46 27.63
C THR A 72 15.34 -9.42 26.12
N TRP A 73 14.90 -8.30 25.56
CA TRP A 73 14.94 -8.03 24.13
C TRP A 73 15.54 -6.64 23.88
N LYS A 74 16.06 -6.46 22.67
CA LYS A 74 16.50 -5.17 22.13
C LYS A 74 16.11 -5.07 20.67
N MET A 75 15.71 -3.88 20.24
CA MET A 75 15.48 -3.58 18.83
C MET A 75 16.43 -2.50 18.36
N THR A 76 16.97 -2.71 17.16
CA THR A 76 17.76 -1.72 16.44
C THR A 76 16.89 -1.13 15.33
N GLU A 77 16.58 0.15 15.45
CA GLU A 77 15.91 0.95 14.43
C GLU A 77 16.56 2.35 14.46
N ASP A 78 17.29 2.70 13.41
CA ASP A 78 18.07 3.94 13.33
C ASP A 78 19.03 4.18 14.51
N ASP A 79 19.07 5.43 15.00
CA ASP A 79 19.80 5.91 16.19
C ASP A 79 19.04 5.63 17.51
N ASN A 80 17.81 5.08 17.43
CA ASN A 80 17.00 4.75 18.58
C ASN A 80 17.19 3.27 18.97
N TRP A 81 17.12 3.00 20.26
CA TRP A 81 17.19 1.64 20.77
C TRP A 81 16.03 1.44 21.73
N TYR A 82 15.19 0.47 21.41
CA TYR A 82 14.15 -0.01 22.30
C TYR A 82 14.64 -1.27 22.99
N SER A 83 14.29 -1.45 24.26
CA SER A 83 14.64 -2.65 24.99
C SER A 83 13.73 -2.87 26.18
N GLY A 84 13.67 -4.10 26.65
CA GLY A 84 12.98 -4.42 27.88
C GLY A 84 12.87 -5.92 28.07
N THR A 85 11.76 -6.38 28.63
CA THR A 85 11.50 -7.80 28.87
C THR A 85 10.49 -8.34 27.89
N TRP A 86 10.50 -9.65 27.64
CA TRP A 86 9.54 -10.28 26.75
C TRP A 86 8.93 -11.52 27.39
N GLU A 87 7.74 -11.87 26.93
CA GLU A 87 7.03 -13.10 27.29
C GLU A 87 6.45 -13.73 26.02
N GLN A 88 6.39 -15.07 26.00
CA GLN A 88 5.75 -15.81 24.92
C GLN A 88 4.53 -16.56 25.44
N ALA A 89 3.40 -16.36 24.77
CA ALA A 89 2.16 -17.06 25.04
C ALA A 89 2.18 -18.48 24.46
N GLU A 90 1.28 -19.35 24.93
CA GLU A 90 1.19 -20.75 24.47
C GLU A 90 0.92 -20.90 22.97
N ASN A 91 0.26 -19.91 22.36
CA ASN A 91 0.00 -19.86 20.92
C ASN A 91 1.20 -19.35 20.10
N GLY A 92 2.35 -19.13 20.74
CA GLY A 92 3.58 -18.64 20.10
C GLY A 92 3.67 -17.11 20.01
N GLY A 93 2.61 -16.36 20.31
CA GLY A 93 2.62 -14.90 20.30
C GLY A 93 3.60 -14.32 21.33
N ILE A 94 4.22 -13.20 20.99
CA ILE A 94 5.24 -12.54 21.82
C ILE A 94 4.70 -11.21 22.31
N THR A 95 4.87 -10.93 23.60
CA THR A 95 4.64 -9.61 24.18
C THR A 95 5.99 -9.02 24.58
N LEU A 96 6.34 -7.88 24.01
CA LEU A 96 7.52 -7.09 24.36
C LEU A 96 7.08 -5.96 25.29
N ASN A 97 7.57 -5.99 26.53
CA ASN A 97 7.40 -4.93 27.50
C ASN A 97 8.62 -4.01 27.43
N GLU A 98 8.44 -2.83 26.88
CA GLU A 98 9.49 -1.82 26.72
C GLU A 98 9.74 -1.09 28.05
N SER A 99 11.00 -0.72 28.30
CA SER A 99 11.48 -0.19 29.58
C SER A 99 10.86 1.16 29.99
N HIS A 100 10.32 1.92 29.05
CA HIS A 100 9.62 3.19 29.26
C HIS A 100 8.09 3.05 29.26
N GLY A 101 7.57 1.82 29.21
CA GLY A 101 6.15 1.50 29.48
C GLY A 101 5.30 1.23 28.25
N GLU A 102 5.90 1.13 27.07
CA GLU A 102 5.21 0.68 25.86
C GLU A 102 5.09 -0.86 25.84
N ILE A 103 3.98 -1.36 25.27
CA ILE A 103 3.75 -2.79 25.09
C ILE A 103 3.55 -3.05 23.60
N ILE A 104 4.46 -3.82 23.03
CA ILE A 104 4.38 -4.30 21.64
C ILE A 104 3.96 -5.75 21.66
N THR A 105 3.01 -6.13 20.81
CA THR A 105 2.58 -7.53 20.66
C THR A 105 2.90 -8.00 19.25
N LEU A 106 3.50 -9.18 19.13
CA LEU A 106 3.80 -9.84 17.86
C LEU A 106 3.04 -11.17 17.77
N THR A 107 2.42 -11.41 16.63
CA THR A 107 1.72 -12.66 16.31
C THR A 107 2.52 -13.49 15.32
N PRO A 108 2.59 -14.84 15.48
CA PRO A 108 3.25 -15.70 14.51
C PRO A 108 2.58 -15.60 13.14
N ILE A 109 3.37 -15.64 12.09
CA ILE A 109 2.88 -15.70 10.70
C ILE A 109 2.59 -17.17 10.36
N GLU A 110 1.37 -17.48 9.92
CA GLU A 110 1.01 -18.85 9.57
C GLU A 110 1.89 -19.38 8.43
N GLY A 111 2.52 -20.55 8.65
CA GLY A 111 3.40 -21.18 7.66
C GLY A 111 4.82 -20.60 7.58
N SER A 112 5.19 -19.69 8.49
CA SER A 112 6.53 -19.12 8.59
C SER A 112 7.04 -19.20 10.03
N ASP A 113 8.37 -19.12 10.21
CA ASP A 113 9.00 -18.93 11.51
C ASP A 113 9.02 -17.44 11.93
N GLY A 114 8.43 -16.55 11.12
CA GLY A 114 8.37 -15.11 11.33
C GLY A 114 7.20 -14.63 12.19
N TYR A 115 7.24 -13.33 12.49
CA TYR A 115 6.30 -12.62 13.33
C TYR A 115 5.83 -11.34 12.67
N GLN A 116 4.60 -10.92 12.93
CA GLN A 116 4.06 -9.62 12.51
C GLN A 116 3.53 -8.86 13.72
N TYR A 117 3.48 -7.52 13.65
CA TYR A 117 2.81 -6.71 14.68
C TYR A 117 1.34 -7.13 14.82
N ALA A 118 0.85 -7.22 16.06
CA ALA A 118 -0.54 -7.47 16.35
C ALA A 118 -1.38 -6.21 16.06
N GLY A 119 -2.39 -6.35 15.19
CA GLY A 119 -3.25 -5.25 14.76
C GLY A 119 -3.77 -5.48 13.34
N GLU A 120 -4.45 -4.49 12.78
CA GLU A 120 -4.68 -4.47 11.34
C GLU A 120 -3.32 -4.27 10.66
N GLU A 121 -2.94 -5.22 9.80
CA GLU A 121 -1.71 -5.16 9.00
C GLU A 121 -1.78 -3.96 8.04
N LYS A 122 -1.25 -2.81 8.48
CA LYS A 122 -1.40 -1.56 7.72
C LYS A 122 -0.15 -1.15 6.94
N LEU A 123 1.03 -1.59 7.36
CA LEU A 123 2.32 -1.14 6.80
C LEU A 123 3.29 -2.26 6.43
N GLY A 124 2.86 -3.53 6.48
CA GLY A 124 3.68 -4.67 6.05
C GLY A 124 4.87 -5.01 6.95
N THR A 125 4.97 -4.44 8.14
CA THR A 125 6.09 -4.69 9.07
C THR A 125 6.06 -6.13 9.59
N ARG A 126 7.05 -6.92 9.17
CA ARG A 126 7.18 -8.34 9.48
C ARG A 126 8.64 -8.66 9.83
N PHE A 127 8.81 -9.57 10.78
CA PHE A 127 10.11 -9.96 11.34
C PHE A 127 10.41 -11.42 11.00
N TYR A 128 11.55 -11.68 10.39
CA TYR A 128 11.95 -13.02 9.94
C TYR A 128 13.30 -13.45 10.52
N PRO A 129 13.57 -14.77 10.68
CA PRO A 129 14.84 -15.28 11.20
C PRO A 129 16.07 -14.87 10.39
N SER A 130 15.91 -14.48 9.12
CA SER A 130 17.00 -14.07 8.25
C SER A 130 16.70 -12.75 7.52
N LYS A 131 17.77 -12.01 7.17
CA LYS A 131 17.66 -10.77 6.39
C LYS A 131 17.13 -11.00 4.98
N GLU A 132 17.53 -12.11 4.36
CA GLU A 132 17.10 -12.48 3.01
C GLU A 132 15.58 -12.72 2.98
N GLU A 133 15.04 -13.46 3.95
CA GLU A 133 13.58 -13.64 4.08
C GLU A 133 12.85 -12.32 4.31
N ALA A 134 13.42 -11.42 5.11
CA ALA A 134 12.82 -10.09 5.34
C ALA A 134 12.81 -9.24 4.06
N GLN A 135 13.88 -9.29 3.26
CA GLN A 135 13.95 -8.59 1.97
C GLN A 135 12.96 -9.17 0.96
N ASP A 136 12.90 -10.50 0.84
CA ASP A 136 11.98 -11.19 -0.07
C ASP A 136 10.52 -10.90 0.30
N ALA A 137 10.18 -10.94 1.59
CA ALA A 137 8.84 -10.64 2.07
C ALA A 137 8.44 -9.18 1.83
N THR A 138 9.36 -8.22 2.05
CA THR A 138 9.11 -6.81 1.77
C THR A 138 8.98 -6.55 0.26
N GLN A 139 9.76 -7.26 -0.57
CA GLN A 139 9.60 -7.19 -2.02
C GLN A 139 8.23 -7.73 -2.45
N GLU A 140 7.83 -8.91 -1.96
CA GLU A 140 6.51 -9.49 -2.26
C GLU A 140 5.37 -8.55 -1.84
N PHE A 141 5.47 -7.95 -0.64
CA PHE A 141 4.50 -6.97 -0.16
C PHE A 141 4.43 -5.73 -1.07
N THR A 142 5.58 -5.16 -1.45
CA THR A 142 5.64 -3.95 -2.27
C THR A 142 5.16 -4.20 -3.71
N GLU A 143 5.47 -5.36 -4.30
CA GLU A 143 4.97 -5.80 -5.60
C GLU A 143 3.45 -6.00 -5.63
N ASN A 144 2.84 -6.32 -4.48
CA ASN A 144 1.39 -6.50 -4.35
C ASN A 144 0.62 -5.20 -4.01
N LEU A 145 1.30 -4.07 -3.76
CA LEU A 145 0.63 -2.81 -3.40
C LEU A 145 -0.45 -2.35 -4.41
N PRO A 146 -0.29 -2.51 -5.73
CA PRO A 146 -1.37 -2.21 -6.67
C PRO A 146 -2.65 -2.99 -6.39
N ASN A 147 -2.56 -4.28 -6.04
CA ASN A 147 -3.73 -5.08 -5.68
C ASN A 147 -4.32 -4.62 -4.35
N THR A 148 -3.50 -4.27 -3.37
CA THR A 148 -3.96 -3.68 -2.11
C THR A 148 -4.76 -2.40 -2.33
N VAL A 149 -4.29 -1.51 -3.22
CA VAL A 149 -5.04 -0.31 -3.60
C VAL A 149 -6.34 -0.66 -4.31
N MET A 150 -6.34 -1.64 -5.22
CA MET A 150 -7.56 -2.11 -5.87
C MET A 150 -8.58 -2.63 -4.85
N ASP A 151 -8.15 -3.40 -3.85
CA ASP A 151 -9.04 -3.89 -2.79
C ASP A 151 -9.67 -2.74 -2.00
N TYR A 152 -8.90 -1.69 -1.65
CA TYR A 152 -9.46 -0.50 -1.01
C TYR A 152 -10.48 0.21 -1.91
N LEU A 153 -10.15 0.40 -3.19
CA LEU A 153 -11.05 1.04 -4.16
C LEU A 153 -12.37 0.26 -4.32
N GLU A 154 -12.33 -1.07 -4.37
CA GLU A 154 -13.52 -1.93 -4.51
C GLU A 154 -14.29 -2.12 -3.20
N SER A 155 -13.71 -1.78 -2.05
CA SER A 155 -14.34 -1.97 -0.73
C SER A 155 -15.38 -0.91 -0.36
N ALA A 156 -15.46 0.19 -1.12
CA ALA A 156 -16.32 1.32 -0.79
C ALA A 156 -16.96 1.95 -2.03
N ASP A 157 -18.10 2.60 -1.82
CA ASP A 157 -18.66 3.54 -2.79
C ASP A 157 -18.05 4.92 -2.54
N TRP A 158 -17.64 5.62 -3.61
CA TRP A 158 -16.94 6.89 -3.50
C TRP A 158 -17.82 8.04 -3.96
N LYS A 159 -17.87 9.09 -3.15
CA LYS A 159 -18.67 10.28 -3.42
C LYS A 159 -17.82 11.53 -3.25
N LYS A 160 -17.93 12.45 -4.21
CA LYS A 160 -17.20 13.71 -4.15
C LYS A 160 -17.63 14.53 -2.94
N GLU A 161 -16.65 15.10 -2.25
CA GLU A 161 -16.92 16.06 -1.20
C GLU A 161 -17.54 17.33 -1.78
N VAL A 162 -18.63 17.78 -1.14
CA VAL A 162 -19.36 18.99 -1.55
C VAL A 162 -19.36 19.98 -0.40
N SER A 163 -19.02 21.23 -0.68
CA SER A 163 -19.04 22.28 0.33
C SER A 163 -20.47 22.63 0.75
N ALA A 164 -20.63 23.02 2.02
CA ALA A 164 -21.91 23.49 2.54
C ALA A 164 -22.34 24.77 1.79
N GLY A 165 -23.57 24.77 1.26
CA GLY A 165 -24.08 25.86 0.43
C GLY A 165 -23.65 25.81 -1.05
N SER A 166 -23.07 24.69 -1.49
CA SER A 166 -22.84 24.43 -2.92
C SER A 166 -24.17 24.27 -3.67
N SER A 167 -24.15 24.56 -4.98
CA SER A 167 -25.28 24.30 -5.87
C SER A 167 -25.43 22.84 -6.27
N CYS A 168 -24.60 21.96 -5.70
CA CYS A 168 -24.58 20.53 -6.00
C CYS A 168 -25.86 19.87 -5.49
N GLN A 169 -26.72 19.44 -6.42
CA GLN A 169 -27.92 18.67 -6.13
C GLN A 169 -27.61 17.18 -6.01
N GLN A 170 -26.68 16.71 -6.86
CA GLN A 170 -26.18 15.34 -6.85
C GLN A 170 -24.66 15.39 -7.03
N PRO A 171 -23.89 14.82 -6.10
CA PRO A 171 -22.43 14.79 -6.18
C PRO A 171 -21.98 13.87 -7.31
N GLU A 172 -20.78 14.10 -7.82
CA GLU A 172 -20.05 13.10 -8.59
C GLU A 172 -19.85 11.85 -7.72
N THR A 173 -19.98 10.68 -8.34
CA THR A 173 -19.67 9.40 -7.72
C THR A 173 -18.76 8.59 -8.61
N ILE A 174 -17.89 7.80 -8.00
CA ILE A 174 -17.12 6.77 -8.69
C ILE A 174 -17.24 5.48 -7.91
N SER A 175 -17.48 4.37 -8.59
CA SER A 175 -17.46 3.04 -7.98
C SER A 175 -16.47 2.17 -8.72
N PHE A 176 -15.82 1.27 -7.99
CA PHE A 176 -14.89 0.29 -8.53
C PHE A 176 -15.43 -1.09 -8.20
N LYS A 177 -15.50 -1.95 -9.20
CA LYS A 177 -15.99 -3.30 -9.02
C LYS A 177 -15.45 -4.21 -10.12
N ASP A 178 -14.90 -5.34 -9.70
CA ASP A 178 -14.46 -6.39 -10.61
C ASP A 178 -13.45 -5.93 -11.67
N GLY A 179 -12.61 -4.94 -11.35
CA GLY A 179 -11.65 -4.35 -12.29
C GLY A 179 -12.26 -3.31 -13.25
N GLU A 180 -13.52 -2.94 -13.07
CA GLU A 180 -14.19 -1.86 -13.81
C GLU A 180 -14.51 -0.70 -12.87
N ALA A 181 -14.38 0.52 -13.38
CA ALA A 181 -14.82 1.72 -12.69
C ALA A 181 -16.00 2.37 -13.43
N SER A 182 -16.95 2.88 -12.67
CA SER A 182 -18.13 3.59 -13.18
C SER A 182 -18.17 5.00 -12.60
N PHE A 183 -18.06 6.01 -13.45
CA PHE A 183 -18.15 7.41 -13.07
C PHE A 183 -19.53 7.98 -13.38
N ALA A 184 -20.16 8.61 -12.39
CA ALA A 184 -21.39 9.38 -12.59
C ALA A 184 -21.11 10.85 -12.32
N LYS A 185 -21.38 11.69 -13.33
CA LYS A 185 -21.24 13.14 -13.22
C LYS A 185 -22.29 13.72 -12.27
N GLY A 186 -21.87 14.67 -11.45
CA GLY A 186 -22.74 15.41 -10.54
C GLY A 186 -23.70 16.36 -11.28
N VAL A 187 -24.78 16.73 -10.60
CA VAL A 187 -25.79 17.68 -11.07
C VAL A 187 -25.71 18.96 -10.24
N TYR A 188 -25.55 20.09 -10.92
CA TYR A 188 -25.35 21.40 -10.30
C TYR A 188 -26.43 22.40 -10.75
N ASP A 189 -27.04 23.12 -9.80
CA ASP A 189 -27.96 24.21 -10.10
C ASP A 189 -27.21 25.49 -10.46
N GLN A 190 -27.24 25.87 -11.74
CA GLN A 190 -26.60 27.10 -12.21
C GLN A 190 -27.51 28.34 -12.06
N GLY A 191 -28.80 28.17 -11.74
CA GLY A 191 -29.81 29.21 -11.89
C GLY A 191 -29.63 30.44 -11.01
N SER A 192 -28.91 30.31 -9.89
CA SER A 192 -28.69 31.38 -8.91
C SER A 192 -27.25 31.91 -8.84
N TYR A 193 -26.33 31.38 -9.65
CA TYR A 193 -24.89 31.67 -9.56
C TYR A 193 -24.38 32.45 -10.77
N VAL A 194 -23.54 33.46 -10.53
CA VAL A 194 -22.91 34.30 -11.56
C VAL A 194 -21.72 33.61 -12.24
N PHE A 195 -21.21 32.53 -11.65
CA PHE A 195 -20.06 31.75 -12.12
C PHE A 195 -20.43 30.27 -12.28
N HIS A 196 -19.78 29.57 -13.22
CA HIS A 196 -19.96 28.13 -13.41
C HIS A 196 -19.64 27.38 -12.11
N GLN A 197 -20.57 26.55 -11.63
CA GLN A 197 -20.39 25.68 -10.47
C GLN A 197 -20.33 24.22 -10.96
N GLY A 198 -19.14 23.66 -11.10
CA GLY A 198 -18.89 22.32 -11.65
C GLY A 198 -17.51 22.24 -12.32
N PRO A 199 -17.02 21.05 -12.70
CA PRO A 199 -15.71 20.93 -13.32
C PRO A 199 -15.61 21.76 -14.60
N ASN A 200 -14.52 22.51 -14.78
CA ASN A 200 -14.28 23.35 -15.96
C ASN A 200 -14.03 22.49 -17.19
N ASP A 201 -14.36 22.99 -18.39
CA ASP A 201 -14.05 22.32 -19.66
C ASP A 201 -12.56 21.92 -19.74
N GLY A 202 -12.30 20.62 -19.89
CA GLY A 202 -10.96 20.03 -19.92
C GLY A 202 -10.50 19.37 -18.62
N GLU A 203 -11.23 19.55 -17.51
CA GLU A 203 -10.98 18.81 -16.26
C GLU A 203 -11.46 17.36 -16.37
N TRP A 204 -10.83 16.45 -15.61
CA TRP A 204 -11.17 15.03 -15.60
C TRP A 204 -12.67 14.80 -15.26
N GLY A 205 -13.27 15.63 -14.40
CA GLY A 205 -14.70 15.52 -14.07
C GLY A 205 -15.68 15.86 -15.21
N VAL A 206 -15.21 16.27 -16.39
CA VAL A 206 -16.05 16.69 -17.52
C VAL A 206 -16.61 15.51 -18.31
N SER A 207 -15.83 14.42 -18.43
CA SER A 207 -16.13 13.27 -19.27
C SER A 207 -16.50 12.03 -18.46
N ASP A 208 -17.24 11.13 -19.08
CA ASP A 208 -17.44 9.79 -18.51
C ASP A 208 -16.15 9.00 -18.69
N HIS A 209 -15.48 8.72 -17.58
CA HIS A 209 -14.25 7.95 -17.53
C HIS A 209 -14.49 6.48 -17.17
N SER A 210 -15.69 5.94 -17.37
CA SER A 210 -16.01 4.54 -17.04
C SER A 210 -15.30 3.53 -17.95
N GLY A 211 -14.92 2.39 -17.38
CA GLY A 211 -14.26 1.30 -18.11
C GLY A 211 -13.39 0.43 -17.22
N GLU A 212 -12.62 -0.47 -17.84
CA GLU A 212 -11.57 -1.21 -17.12
C GLU A 212 -10.58 -0.23 -16.49
N TYR A 213 -10.18 -0.49 -15.24
CA TYR A 213 -9.19 0.34 -14.56
C TYR A 213 -7.92 -0.43 -14.20
N LYS A 214 -6.82 0.32 -14.11
CA LYS A 214 -5.50 -0.18 -13.72
C LYS A 214 -4.87 0.78 -12.73
N VAL A 215 -4.15 0.23 -11.77
CA VAL A 215 -3.47 0.98 -10.72
C VAL A 215 -1.97 0.72 -10.79
N THR A 216 -1.18 1.77 -10.65
CA THR A 216 0.22 1.69 -10.26
C THR A 216 0.41 2.32 -8.88
N VAL A 217 1.50 1.97 -8.20
CA VAL A 217 1.91 2.59 -6.94
C VAL A 217 3.34 3.05 -7.11
N ASP A 218 3.54 4.36 -7.13
CA ASP A 218 4.85 4.98 -7.28
C ASP A 218 5.43 5.39 -5.92
N GLN A 219 4.56 5.68 -4.94
CA GLN A 219 4.95 6.00 -3.58
C GLN A 219 4.01 5.35 -2.57
N PHE A 220 4.60 4.76 -1.54
CA PHE A 220 3.92 4.21 -0.37
C PHE A 220 4.52 4.84 0.88
N SER A 221 3.69 5.36 1.76
CA SER A 221 4.14 6.04 2.99
C SER A 221 2.99 6.10 4.00
N THR A 222 3.21 6.77 5.12
CA THR A 222 2.15 7.05 6.10
C THR A 222 1.46 8.39 5.86
N VAL A 223 0.26 8.54 6.43
CA VAL A 223 -0.47 9.81 6.51
C VAL A 223 0.06 10.61 7.71
N GLU A 224 0.86 11.63 7.43
CA GLU A 224 1.37 12.61 8.41
C GLU A 224 1.91 11.94 9.70
N THR A 225 1.27 12.19 10.85
CA THR A 225 1.67 11.66 12.17
C THR A 225 0.89 10.42 12.59
N SER A 226 0.31 9.67 11.65
CA SER A 226 -0.46 8.45 11.93
C SER A 226 0.12 7.26 11.20
N ASP A 227 -0.07 6.05 11.74
CA ASP A 227 0.37 4.78 11.11
C ASP A 227 -0.56 4.31 9.98
N ASN A 228 -1.32 5.24 9.42
CA ASN A 228 -2.29 4.99 8.37
C ASN A 228 -1.60 5.04 7.00
N PRO A 229 -1.90 4.10 6.09
CA PRO A 229 -1.23 4.03 4.82
C PRO A 229 -1.70 5.13 3.86
N LYS A 230 -0.76 5.60 3.05
CA LYS A 230 -0.92 6.58 1.97
C LYS A 230 -0.26 6.04 0.70
N PHE A 231 -1.03 6.00 -0.37
CA PHE A 231 -0.59 5.53 -1.68
C PHE A 231 -0.68 6.68 -2.69
N ILE A 232 0.34 6.80 -3.54
CA ILE A 232 0.36 7.73 -4.68
C ILE A 232 0.82 6.95 -5.91
N GLY A 233 0.14 7.14 -7.03
CA GLY A 233 0.53 6.56 -8.31
C GLY A 233 -0.38 7.01 -9.44
N SER A 234 -0.45 6.21 -10.50
CA SER A 234 -1.35 6.43 -11.63
C SER A 234 -2.57 5.52 -11.55
N LEU A 235 -3.74 6.09 -11.86
CA LEU A 235 -4.99 5.39 -12.08
C LEU A 235 -5.36 5.59 -13.56
N THR A 236 -5.42 4.49 -14.31
CA THR A 236 -5.95 4.47 -15.67
C THR A 236 -7.37 3.96 -15.62
N ILE A 237 -8.32 4.64 -16.26
CA ILE A 237 -9.69 4.15 -16.45
C ILE A 237 -10.07 4.33 -17.92
N GLY A 238 -10.38 3.21 -18.58
CA GLY A 238 -10.48 3.19 -20.04
C GLY A 238 -9.19 3.70 -20.69
N ASP A 239 -9.28 4.77 -21.47
CA ASP A 239 -8.14 5.40 -22.15
C ASP A 239 -7.58 6.63 -21.39
N ALA A 240 -8.16 6.98 -20.22
CA ALA A 240 -7.77 8.15 -19.45
C ALA A 240 -6.85 7.77 -18.28
N GLU A 241 -5.69 8.41 -18.19
CA GLU A 241 -4.78 8.27 -17.06
C GLU A 241 -4.80 9.54 -16.19
N THR A 242 -4.79 9.36 -14.88
CA THR A 242 -4.67 10.45 -13.91
C THR A 242 -3.79 10.02 -12.73
N THR A 243 -3.05 10.94 -12.15
CA THR A 243 -2.44 10.75 -10.83
C THR A 243 -3.53 10.59 -9.78
N TYR A 244 -3.34 9.67 -8.83
CA TYR A 244 -4.19 9.56 -7.64
C TYR A 244 -3.37 9.65 -6.34
N LYS A 245 -4.07 9.99 -5.26
CA LYS A 245 -3.62 9.81 -3.88
C LYS A 245 -4.74 9.14 -3.09
N LEU A 246 -4.45 8.01 -2.46
CA LEU A 246 -5.36 7.31 -1.57
C LEU A 246 -4.82 7.38 -0.14
N GLU A 247 -5.65 7.86 0.78
CA GLU A 247 -5.35 7.98 2.21
C GLU A 247 -6.37 7.15 3.01
N VAL A 248 -5.90 6.18 3.79
CA VAL A 248 -6.76 5.30 4.61
C VAL A 248 -6.76 5.83 6.05
N LEU A 249 -7.69 6.73 6.35
CA LEU A 249 -7.79 7.40 7.65
C LEU A 249 -8.50 6.49 8.69
N SER A 250 -8.46 6.88 9.95
CA SER A 250 -9.12 6.14 11.04
C SER A 250 -10.65 6.19 10.96
N ASP A 251 -11.21 7.22 10.33
CA ASP A 251 -12.63 7.48 10.20
C ASP A 251 -13.17 7.29 8.78
N GLY A 252 -12.33 6.87 7.83
CA GLY A 252 -12.74 6.59 6.45
C GLY A 252 -11.57 6.62 5.47
N MET A 253 -11.86 6.57 4.17
CA MET A 253 -10.85 6.69 3.13
C MET A 253 -11.08 7.94 2.29
N ARG A 254 -9.99 8.57 1.86
CA ARG A 254 -10.00 9.72 0.96
C ARG A 254 -9.23 9.41 -0.32
N LEU A 255 -9.91 9.53 -1.45
CA LEU A 255 -9.33 9.39 -2.78
C LEU A 255 -9.27 10.78 -3.43
N THR A 256 -8.07 11.23 -3.79
CA THR A 256 -7.86 12.44 -4.59
C THR A 256 -7.43 12.03 -5.99
N LEU A 257 -8.15 12.50 -7.01
CA LEU A 257 -7.77 12.38 -8.41
C LEU A 257 -7.29 13.73 -8.94
N ASP A 258 -6.43 13.69 -9.96
CA ASP A 258 -5.89 14.85 -10.68
C ASP A 258 -5.09 15.83 -9.80
N LYS A 259 -4.29 15.25 -8.89
CA LYS A 259 -3.53 15.94 -7.83
C LYS A 259 -2.62 17.09 -8.30
N ASP A 260 -2.23 17.08 -9.57
CA ASP A 260 -1.28 18.04 -10.14
C ASP A 260 -1.96 19.21 -10.89
N ASN A 261 -3.29 19.16 -11.04
CA ASN A 261 -4.08 20.24 -11.63
C ASN A 261 -4.84 21.03 -10.57
N THR A 262 -5.19 22.27 -10.88
CA THR A 262 -5.61 23.32 -9.92
C THR A 262 -6.94 23.06 -9.19
N THR A 263 -7.56 21.88 -9.32
CA THR A 263 -8.85 21.55 -8.70
C THR A 263 -8.92 20.05 -8.38
N ASP A 264 -8.26 19.65 -7.30
CA ASP A 264 -8.30 18.29 -6.73
C ASP A 264 -9.74 17.73 -6.71
N LEU A 265 -9.97 16.59 -7.37
CA LEU A 265 -11.23 15.85 -7.26
C LEU A 265 -11.14 14.94 -6.03
N ILE A 266 -11.70 15.39 -4.92
CA ILE A 266 -11.67 14.67 -3.64
C ILE A 266 -12.97 13.87 -3.47
N PHE A 267 -12.82 12.56 -3.33
CA PHE A 267 -13.88 11.62 -2.99
C PHE A 267 -13.64 11.03 -1.61
N THR A 268 -14.73 10.81 -0.87
CA THR A 268 -14.73 10.08 0.39
C THR A 268 -15.54 8.79 0.27
N ALA A 269 -15.07 7.76 0.96
CA ALA A 269 -15.78 6.49 1.10
C ALA A 269 -17.08 6.69 1.91
N GLY A 270 -18.20 6.17 1.40
CA GLY A 270 -19.54 6.26 2.00
C GLY A 270 -20.14 4.92 2.37
#